data_AF-A0A2P5XAX7-F1
#
_entry.id   AF-A0A2P5XAX7-F1
#
_cell.length_a   1.000
_cell.length_b   1.000
_cell.length_c   1.000
_cell.angle_alpha   90.00
_cell.angle_beta   90.00
_cell.angle_gamma   90.00
#
_symmetry.space_group_name_H-M   'P 1'
#
loop_
_entity.id
_entity.type
_entity.pdbx_description
1 polymer ?
#
loop_
_entity_poly.entity_id
_entity_poly.type
_entity_poly.pdbx_seq_one_letter_code
_entity_poly.pdbx_strand_id
1 'polypeptide(L)'
;MKKCIIGSNANIAKMPSMAESQQPNGNITFKHNRNNNNKPNFFARRQKILEHRKSLPIASVERRLVEVVQENDVLIIVGETGSGKTTQIPQYLFDSGFCHDGKTIGVTQPRRVAAVTVAKRVAEECGVELGQKVGYSIRFEDVTSSSTRIKYMTDGLLLREALLDPYLCRVQNVRSNYIKDQTSVGHKRASNGAILEKENADPCIGVLKQCQGRNLSPLKLIIMSASLDAHVFSKYFGGAKAVRVLGRQFPVGVFYTVNPQTDYLDSAIVTIFQSIELPVEL
;
A
#
# COMPACT_ATOMS: atom_id res chain seq x y z
N MET A 1 14.02 -0.76 3.54
CA MET A 1 13.33 -2.07 3.39
C MET A 1 11.87 -1.78 3.13
N LYS A 2 11.21 -2.51 2.21
CA LYS A 2 9.77 -2.31 1.92
C LYS A 2 8.99 -3.51 2.42
N LYS A 3 7.83 -3.31 3.01
CA LYS A 3 6.99 -4.42 3.51
C LYS A 3 5.67 -4.43 2.74
N CYS A 4 5.19 -5.61 2.40
CA CYS A 4 3.85 -5.84 1.89
C CYS A 4 3.16 -6.76 2.89
N ILE A 5 2.02 -6.34 3.40
CA ILE A 5 1.25 -7.04 4.42
C ILE A 5 -0.13 -7.29 3.84
N ILE A 6 -0.60 -8.53 3.94
CA ILE A 6 -1.96 -8.90 3.58
C ILE A 6 -2.73 -9.06 4.88
N GLY A 7 -3.73 -8.20 5.11
CA GLY A 7 -4.54 -8.18 6.33
C GLY A 7 -5.34 -9.48 6.59
N SER A 8 -5.57 -9.77 7.87
CA SER A 8 -6.36 -10.91 8.37
C SER A 8 -7.86 -10.57 8.53
N ASN A 9 -8.73 -11.57 8.44
CA ASN A 9 -10.19 -11.40 8.31
C ASN A 9 -10.94 -11.19 9.65
N ALA A 10 -11.90 -10.28 9.71
CA ALA A 10 -13.02 -10.36 10.65
C ALA A 10 -14.34 -10.54 9.88
N ASN A 11 -14.94 -11.73 9.99
CA ASN A 11 -16.22 -12.10 9.34
C ASN A 11 -17.31 -11.03 9.58
N ILE A 12 -17.93 -10.55 8.51
CA ILE A 12 -19.18 -9.77 8.56
C ILE A 12 -20.33 -10.74 8.28
N ALA A 13 -21.14 -10.99 9.31
CA ALA A 13 -22.43 -11.65 9.15
C ALA A 13 -23.33 -10.79 8.25
N LYS A 14 -23.93 -11.43 7.23
CA LYS A 14 -25.00 -10.85 6.41
C LYS A 14 -26.22 -10.59 7.28
N MET A 15 -26.83 -9.42 7.13
CA MET A 15 -28.24 -9.18 7.48
C MET A 15 -28.97 -8.55 6.27
N PRO A 16 -30.26 -8.89 6.06
CA PRO A 16 -30.98 -8.60 4.82
C PRO A 16 -31.50 -7.16 4.80
N SER A 17 -31.55 -6.54 3.61
CA SER A 17 -32.26 -5.27 3.42
C SER A 17 -33.66 -5.53 2.87
N MET A 18 -34.69 -5.14 3.63
CA MET A 18 -36.02 -4.81 3.11
C MET A 18 -36.19 -3.28 3.18
N ALA A 19 -36.60 -2.67 2.07
CA ALA A 19 -37.59 -1.58 1.99
C ALA A 19 -37.55 -0.90 0.59
N GLU A 20 -38.60 -1.14 -0.18
CA GLU A 20 -39.22 -0.21 -1.14
C GLU A 20 -39.59 1.10 -0.41
N SER A 21 -39.79 2.29 -0.97
CA SER A 21 -39.99 2.82 -2.33
C SER A 21 -39.92 4.36 -2.24
N GLN A 22 -39.91 5.03 -3.41
CA GLN A 22 -40.45 6.37 -3.74
C GLN A 22 -39.45 7.34 -4.38
N GLN A 23 -39.70 7.61 -5.67
CA GLN A 23 -39.12 8.69 -6.47
C GLN A 23 -39.78 10.04 -6.11
N PRO A 24 -39.14 11.17 -6.48
CA PRO A 24 -39.78 11.98 -7.52
C PRO A 24 -38.85 12.56 -8.59
N ASN A 25 -39.50 12.90 -9.70
CA ASN A 25 -39.01 13.44 -10.96
C ASN A 25 -38.24 14.76 -10.87
N GLY A 26 -37.26 14.92 -11.76
CA GLY A 26 -36.61 16.19 -12.08
C GLY A 26 -35.74 16.10 -13.33
N ASN A 27 -36.37 16.16 -14.51
CA ASN A 27 -35.67 16.26 -15.81
C ASN A 27 -34.98 17.63 -15.93
N ILE A 28 -33.65 17.65 -15.98
CA ILE A 28 -32.89 18.78 -16.54
C ILE A 28 -31.88 18.24 -17.54
N THR A 29 -32.23 18.36 -18.81
CA THR A 29 -31.42 18.03 -19.98
C THR A 29 -30.29 19.06 -20.12
N PHE A 30 -29.09 18.76 -19.62
CA PHE A 30 -27.87 19.47 -20.00
C PHE A 30 -27.23 18.79 -21.21
N LYS A 31 -27.51 19.32 -22.41
CA LYS A 31 -26.75 19.02 -23.63
C LYS A 31 -25.33 19.55 -23.45
N HIS A 32 -24.40 18.70 -23.00
CA HIS A 32 -22.97 18.98 -23.13
C HIS A 32 -22.45 18.46 -24.47
N ASN A 33 -22.42 19.38 -25.42
CA ASN A 33 -21.67 19.25 -26.66
C ASN A 33 -20.17 19.19 -26.32
N ARG A 34 -19.57 17.99 -26.27
CA ARG A 34 -18.12 17.82 -26.13
C ARG A 34 -17.53 17.38 -27.46
N ASN A 35 -16.91 18.34 -28.14
CA ASN A 35 -15.98 18.13 -29.24
C ASN A 35 -15.01 17.00 -28.91
N ASN A 36 -15.06 15.95 -29.72
CA ASN A 36 -14.51 14.64 -29.44
C ASN A 36 -13.19 14.42 -30.20
N ASN A 37 -12.21 15.32 -30.05
CA ASN A 37 -10.98 15.30 -30.87
C ASN A 37 -9.66 14.97 -30.13
N ASN A 38 -9.68 14.56 -28.85
CA ASN A 38 -8.46 14.25 -28.08
C ASN A 38 -8.33 12.77 -27.60
N LYS A 39 -9.04 11.83 -28.23
CA LYS A 39 -9.03 10.40 -27.83
C LYS A 39 -7.97 9.45 -28.45
N PRO A 40 -6.97 9.84 -29.29
CA PRO A 40 -6.06 8.85 -29.88
C PRO A 40 -4.92 8.36 -28.97
N ASN A 41 -4.61 9.00 -27.84
CA ASN A 41 -3.40 8.67 -27.05
C ASN A 41 -3.59 7.73 -25.85
N PHE A 42 -4.82 7.46 -25.40
CA PHE A 42 -5.06 6.63 -24.21
C PHE A 42 -4.76 5.14 -24.46
N PHE A 43 -5.20 4.61 -25.60
CA PHE A 43 -4.98 3.21 -25.98
C PHE A 43 -3.49 2.90 -26.20
N ALA A 44 -2.77 3.78 -26.91
CA ALA A 44 -1.33 3.64 -27.13
C ALA A 44 -0.55 3.66 -25.80
N ARG A 45 -0.89 4.57 -24.88
CA ARG A 45 -0.26 4.66 -23.56
C ARG A 45 -0.52 3.40 -22.73
N ARG A 46 -1.76 2.89 -22.72
CA ARG A 46 -2.11 1.64 -22.01
C ARG A 46 -1.34 0.44 -22.57
N GLN A 47 -1.24 0.34 -23.89
CA GLN A 47 -0.48 -0.73 -24.55
C GLN A 47 1.00 -0.70 -24.16
N LYS A 48 1.62 0.49 -24.20
CA LYS A 48 3.02 0.69 -23.78
C LYS A 48 3.26 0.31 -22.32
N ILE A 49 2.30 0.61 -21.44
CA ILE A 49 2.37 0.20 -20.02
C ILE A 49 2.31 -1.32 -19.89
N LEU A 50 1.43 -2.00 -20.62
CA LEU A 50 1.31 -3.46 -20.58
C LEU A 50 2.59 -4.14 -21.08
N GLU A 51 3.17 -3.65 -22.17
CA GLU A 51 4.44 -4.15 -22.71
C GLU A 51 5.59 -3.95 -21.70
N HIS A 52 5.66 -2.77 -21.09
CA HIS A 52 6.64 -2.49 -20.03
C HIS A 52 6.45 -3.43 -18.82
N ARG A 53 5.21 -3.70 -18.39
CA ARG A 53 4.95 -4.62 -17.27
C ARG A 53 5.43 -6.04 -17.59
N LYS A 54 5.19 -6.52 -18.81
CA LYS A 54 5.66 -7.84 -19.27
C LYS A 54 7.18 -7.92 -19.39
N SER A 55 7.87 -6.80 -19.65
CA SER A 55 9.33 -6.79 -19.76
C SER A 55 10.06 -6.73 -18.42
N LEU A 56 9.35 -6.47 -17.31
CA LEU A 56 9.95 -6.45 -15.97
C LEU A 56 10.44 -7.84 -15.55
N PRO A 57 11.61 -7.96 -14.89
CA PRO A 57 12.16 -9.26 -14.50
C PRO A 57 11.21 -10.10 -13.63
N ILE A 58 10.44 -9.44 -12.76
CA ILE A 58 9.49 -10.13 -11.87
C ILE A 58 8.33 -10.82 -12.59
N ALA A 59 8.00 -10.40 -13.82
CA ALA A 59 6.90 -11.00 -14.58
C ALA A 59 7.17 -12.48 -14.90
N SER A 60 8.43 -12.87 -15.10
CA SER A 60 8.83 -14.25 -15.38
C SER A 60 8.56 -15.22 -14.22
N VAL A 61 8.45 -14.70 -12.99
CA VAL A 61 8.30 -15.51 -11.76
C VAL A 61 6.92 -15.33 -11.10
N GLU A 62 5.97 -14.68 -11.78
CA GLU A 62 4.65 -14.34 -11.24
C GLU A 62 3.93 -15.54 -10.60
N ARG A 63 3.69 -16.62 -11.36
CA ARG A 63 2.95 -17.80 -10.86
C ARG A 63 3.62 -18.44 -9.64
N ARG A 64 4.93 -18.70 -9.75
CA ARG A 64 5.74 -19.25 -8.67
C ARG A 64 5.71 -18.36 -7.42
N LEU A 65 5.69 -17.04 -7.60
CA LEU A 65 5.62 -16.11 -6.48
C LEU A 65 4.28 -16.23 -5.74
N VAL A 66 3.17 -16.27 -6.48
CA VAL A 66 1.82 -16.41 -5.92
C VAL A 66 1.68 -17.72 -5.13
N GLU A 67 2.12 -18.84 -5.71
CA GLU A 67 2.14 -20.16 -5.05
C GLU A 67 2.92 -20.12 -3.73
N VAL A 68 4.13 -19.57 -3.77
CA VAL A 68 4.98 -19.49 -2.57
C VAL A 68 4.38 -18.56 -1.50
N VAL A 69 3.71 -17.46 -1.89
CA VAL A 69 3.00 -16.61 -0.93
C VAL A 69 1.80 -17.34 -0.31
N GLN A 70 1.12 -18.19 -1.07
CA GLN A 70 -0.01 -18.95 -0.57
C GLN A 70 0.44 -19.97 0.49
N GLU A 71 1.56 -20.66 0.25
CA GLU A 71 2.14 -21.67 1.15
C GLU A 71 2.80 -21.11 2.41
N ASN A 72 3.24 -19.84 2.42
CA ASN A 72 4.05 -19.28 3.50
C ASN A 72 3.37 -18.07 4.15
N ASP A 73 3.40 -17.99 5.49
CA ASP A 73 2.89 -16.83 6.22
C ASP A 73 3.89 -15.68 6.25
N VAL A 74 5.19 -15.98 6.28
CA VAL A 74 6.27 -14.99 6.13
C VAL A 74 7.13 -15.36 4.92
N LEU A 75 7.29 -14.42 4.01
CA LEU A 75 8.10 -14.58 2.80
C LEU A 75 9.10 -13.43 2.65
N ILE A 76 10.36 -13.76 2.38
CA ILE A 76 11.39 -12.78 2.06
C ILE A 76 11.65 -12.80 0.56
N ILE A 77 11.44 -11.66 -0.11
CA ILE A 77 11.71 -11.48 -1.53
C ILE A 77 12.89 -10.52 -1.68
N VAL A 78 14.01 -11.07 -2.15
CA VAL A 78 15.20 -10.30 -2.49
C VAL A 78 15.25 -10.08 -3.99
N GLY A 79 15.50 -8.85 -4.42
CA GLY A 79 15.76 -8.58 -5.83
C GLY A 79 16.10 -7.12 -6.05
N GLU A 80 16.81 -6.82 -7.12
CA GLU A 80 17.36 -5.47 -7.35
C GLU A 80 16.29 -4.39 -7.49
N THR A 81 16.69 -3.12 -7.28
CA THR A 81 15.83 -1.98 -7.62
C THR A 81 15.47 -2.02 -9.11
N GLY A 82 14.27 -1.56 -9.46
CA GLY A 82 13.78 -1.64 -10.84
C GLY A 82 13.24 -3.00 -11.28
N SER A 83 13.39 -4.08 -10.49
CA SER A 83 12.89 -5.41 -10.88
C SER A 83 11.35 -5.54 -10.93
N GLY A 84 10.60 -4.53 -10.45
CA GLY A 84 9.13 -4.50 -10.44
C GLY A 84 8.46 -4.93 -9.12
N LYS A 85 9.21 -5.29 -8.07
CA LYS A 85 8.66 -5.79 -6.79
C LYS A 85 7.53 -4.92 -6.22
N THR A 86 7.79 -3.63 -6.05
CA THR A 86 6.85 -2.74 -5.36
C THR A 86 5.58 -2.47 -6.16
N THR A 87 5.63 -2.50 -7.50
CA THR A 87 4.47 -2.22 -8.34
C THR A 87 3.70 -3.48 -8.69
N GLN A 88 4.39 -4.58 -9.02
CA GLN A 88 3.74 -5.77 -9.58
C GLN A 88 3.26 -6.77 -8.52
N ILE A 89 4.02 -7.01 -7.44
CA ILE A 89 3.64 -8.01 -6.41
C ILE A 89 2.23 -7.75 -5.85
N PRO A 90 1.88 -6.51 -5.43
CA PRO A 90 0.54 -6.24 -4.92
C PRO A 90 -0.56 -6.49 -5.95
N GLN A 91 -0.27 -6.27 -7.24
CA GLN A 91 -1.21 -6.53 -8.33
C GLN A 91 -1.40 -8.05 -8.52
N TYR A 92 -0.32 -8.84 -8.57
CA TYR A 92 -0.40 -10.30 -8.68
C TYR A 92 -1.19 -10.92 -7.54
N LEU A 93 -0.97 -10.44 -6.30
CA LEU A 93 -1.71 -10.92 -5.12
C LEU A 93 -3.18 -10.53 -5.19
N PHE A 94 -3.49 -9.31 -5.61
CA PHE A 94 -4.88 -8.90 -5.82
C PHE A 94 -5.56 -9.78 -6.87
N ASP A 95 -4.93 -9.97 -8.03
CA ASP A 95 -5.48 -10.71 -9.17
C ASP A 95 -5.62 -12.22 -8.85
N SER A 96 -4.80 -12.73 -7.92
CA SER A 96 -4.87 -14.12 -7.41
C SER A 96 -5.89 -14.32 -6.29
N GLY A 97 -6.70 -13.31 -5.98
CA GLY A 97 -7.83 -13.44 -5.06
C GLY A 97 -7.55 -13.22 -3.58
N PHE A 98 -6.34 -12.76 -3.20
CA PHE A 98 -6.01 -12.48 -1.79
C PHE A 98 -6.89 -11.39 -1.15
N CYS A 99 -7.63 -10.63 -1.97
CA CYS A 99 -8.54 -9.57 -1.56
C CYS A 99 -10.04 -9.93 -1.64
N HIS A 100 -10.41 -11.16 -2.06
CA HIS A 100 -11.82 -11.51 -2.30
C HIS A 100 -12.68 -11.48 -1.03
N ASP A 101 -12.10 -11.78 0.14
CA ASP A 101 -12.79 -11.73 1.44
C ASP A 101 -12.92 -10.31 2.02
N GLY A 102 -12.73 -9.27 1.20
CA GLY A 102 -12.65 -7.88 1.68
C GLY A 102 -11.34 -7.52 2.36
N LYS A 103 -10.31 -8.39 2.25
CA LYS A 103 -8.94 -8.13 2.71
C LYS A 103 -8.27 -7.05 1.85
N THR A 104 -7.39 -6.30 2.49
CA THR A 104 -6.60 -5.23 1.86
C THR A 104 -5.13 -5.61 1.88
N ILE A 105 -4.44 -5.38 0.76
CA ILE A 105 -2.98 -5.47 0.64
C ILE A 105 -2.40 -4.11 1.01
N GLY A 106 -1.75 -4.04 2.16
CA GLY A 106 -1.02 -2.87 2.65
C GLY A 106 0.44 -2.92 2.20
N VAL A 107 0.92 -1.90 1.48
CA VAL A 107 2.30 -1.83 1.03
C VAL A 107 2.98 -0.62 1.67
N THR A 108 4.01 -0.83 2.47
CA THR A 108 4.71 0.26 3.12
C THR A 108 5.86 0.81 2.29
N GLN A 109 6.05 2.13 2.35
CA GLN A 109 7.20 2.85 1.85
C GLN A 109 7.80 3.71 2.98
N PRO A 110 9.14 3.81 3.07
CA PRO A 110 9.79 4.64 4.09
C PRO A 110 9.62 6.14 3.83
N ARG A 111 9.34 6.54 2.57
CA ARG A 111 9.22 7.95 2.17
C ARG A 111 7.80 8.25 1.68
N ARG A 112 7.24 9.38 2.13
CA ARG A 112 5.92 9.87 1.70
C ARG A 112 5.82 9.98 0.18
N VAL A 113 6.80 10.62 -0.46
CA VAL A 113 6.85 10.79 -1.92
C VAL A 113 6.77 9.43 -2.63
N ALA A 114 7.49 8.41 -2.13
CA ALA A 114 7.46 7.07 -2.72
C ALA A 114 6.10 6.39 -2.57
N ALA A 115 5.39 6.55 -1.44
CA ALA A 115 4.04 5.99 -1.28
C ALA A 115 3.06 6.60 -2.29
N VAL A 116 3.09 7.92 -2.45
CA VAL A 116 2.22 8.67 -3.36
C VAL A 116 2.51 8.33 -4.83
N THR A 117 3.78 8.39 -5.25
CA THR A 117 4.15 8.20 -6.66
C THR A 117 3.92 6.76 -7.12
N VAL A 118 4.22 5.78 -6.26
CA VAL A 118 3.96 4.37 -6.56
C VAL A 118 2.46 4.09 -6.65
N ALA A 119 1.65 4.62 -5.72
CA ALA A 119 0.20 4.43 -5.78
C ALA A 119 -0.40 5.02 -7.07
N LYS A 120 0.01 6.23 -7.45
CA LYS A 120 -0.39 6.87 -8.71
C LYS A 120 0.00 6.02 -9.92
N ARG A 121 1.24 5.53 -9.94
CA ARG A 121 1.73 4.64 -11.01
C ARG A 121 0.91 3.36 -11.10
N VAL A 122 0.60 2.73 -9.98
CA VAL A 122 -0.11 1.44 -9.94
C VAL A 122 -1.59 1.61 -10.26
N ALA A 123 -2.22 2.73 -9.87
CA ALA A 123 -3.56 3.10 -10.32
C ALA A 123 -3.62 3.25 -11.85
N GLU A 124 -2.62 3.93 -12.44
CA GLU A 124 -2.48 4.05 -13.90
C GLU A 124 -2.29 2.69 -14.58
N GLU A 125 -1.44 1.82 -14.04
CA GLU A 125 -1.21 0.46 -14.54
C GLU A 125 -2.47 -0.43 -14.49
N CYS A 126 -3.35 -0.18 -13.51
CA CYS A 126 -4.64 -0.87 -13.38
C CYS A 126 -5.75 -0.21 -14.23
N GLY A 127 -5.52 0.98 -14.77
CA GLY A 127 -6.54 1.76 -15.48
C GLY A 127 -7.69 2.22 -14.57
N VAL A 128 -7.42 2.51 -13.30
CA VAL A 128 -8.40 2.97 -12.30
C VAL A 128 -8.04 4.35 -11.79
N GLU A 129 -9.04 5.08 -11.27
CA GLU A 129 -8.77 6.33 -10.58
C GLU A 129 -8.15 6.06 -9.21
N LEU A 130 -7.22 6.94 -8.80
CA LEU A 130 -6.58 6.86 -7.51
C LEU A 130 -7.61 7.05 -6.39
N GLY A 131 -7.57 6.19 -5.37
CA GLY A 131 -8.55 6.13 -4.30
C GLY A 131 -9.66 5.11 -4.54
N GLN A 132 -9.80 4.56 -5.76
CA GLN A 132 -10.67 3.40 -6.03
C GLN A 132 -9.95 2.10 -5.62
N LYS A 133 -9.71 1.15 -6.55
CA LYS A 133 -9.00 -0.12 -6.29
C LYS A 133 -7.62 0.09 -5.64
N VAL A 134 -6.90 1.16 -6.05
CA VAL A 134 -5.56 1.50 -5.57
C VAL A 134 -5.59 2.87 -4.91
N GLY A 135 -5.02 2.98 -3.72
CA GLY A 135 -4.97 4.24 -2.96
C GLY A 135 -3.69 4.37 -2.13
N TYR A 136 -3.54 5.52 -1.46
CA TYR A 136 -2.47 5.69 -0.48
C TYR A 136 -2.95 6.41 0.77
N SER A 137 -2.22 6.20 1.86
CA SER A 137 -2.46 6.88 3.13
C SER A 137 -1.13 7.26 3.78
N ILE A 138 -0.95 8.54 4.04
CA ILE A 138 0.25 9.11 4.65
C ILE A 138 -0.16 10.10 5.75
N ARG A 139 0.81 10.59 6.53
CA ARG A 139 0.49 11.60 7.54
C ARG A 139 -0.14 12.83 6.88
N PHE A 140 -1.31 13.21 7.39
CA PHE A 140 -2.14 14.36 6.96
C PHE A 140 -2.83 14.22 5.59
N GLU A 141 -2.76 13.07 4.93
CA GLU A 141 -3.37 12.88 3.62
C GLU A 141 -3.76 11.42 3.41
N ASP A 142 -5.03 11.18 3.11
CA ASP A 142 -5.58 9.84 2.91
C ASP A 142 -6.44 9.82 1.65
N VAL A 143 -5.98 9.10 0.64
CA VAL A 143 -6.64 8.94 -0.66
C VAL A 143 -6.98 7.46 -0.81
N THR A 144 -7.96 7.03 -0.01
CA THR A 144 -8.51 5.67 0.01
C THR A 144 -10.04 5.72 0.10
N SER A 145 -10.69 4.64 -0.34
CA SER A 145 -12.15 4.46 -0.23
C SER A 145 -12.48 3.04 0.23
N SER A 146 -13.76 2.75 0.47
CA SER A 146 -14.25 1.39 0.75
C SER A 146 -13.96 0.39 -0.38
N SER A 147 -13.70 0.87 -1.60
CA SER A 147 -13.31 0.04 -2.75
C SER A 147 -11.81 -0.22 -2.83
N THR A 148 -10.99 0.45 -2.02
CA THR A 148 -9.53 0.27 -2.02
C THR A 148 -9.16 -1.11 -1.50
N ARG A 149 -8.31 -1.80 -2.26
CA ARG A 149 -7.79 -3.13 -1.95
C ARG A 149 -6.26 -3.18 -1.99
N ILE A 150 -5.62 -2.26 -2.71
CA ILE A 150 -4.18 -2.05 -2.66
C ILE A 150 -3.91 -0.67 -2.06
N LYS A 151 -3.43 -0.64 -0.81
CA LYS A 151 -3.18 0.59 -0.04
C LYS A 151 -1.69 0.79 0.15
N TYR A 152 -1.12 1.81 -0.47
CA TYR A 152 0.26 2.23 -0.20
C TYR A 152 0.30 3.16 1.01
N MET A 153 1.23 2.96 1.93
CA MET A 153 1.30 3.80 3.13
C MET A 153 2.72 4.03 3.61
N THR A 154 2.92 4.99 4.51
CA THR A 154 4.21 5.13 5.21
C THR A 154 4.34 4.14 6.36
N ASP A 155 5.56 3.68 6.64
CA ASP A 155 5.83 2.77 7.77
C ASP A 155 5.26 3.27 9.10
N GLY A 156 5.38 4.57 9.39
CA GLY A 156 4.84 5.17 10.61
C GLY A 156 3.31 5.16 10.70
N LEU A 157 2.61 5.16 9.56
CA LEU A 157 1.15 5.06 9.57
C LEU A 157 0.71 3.62 9.85
N LEU A 158 1.37 2.63 9.23
CA LEU A 158 1.13 1.23 9.55
C LEU A 158 1.40 0.95 11.04
N LEU A 159 2.50 1.47 11.59
CA LEU A 159 2.81 1.30 13.01
C LEU A 159 1.69 1.87 13.90
N ARG A 160 1.18 3.06 13.57
CA ARG A 160 0.05 3.66 14.28
C ARG A 160 -1.22 2.82 14.17
N GLU A 161 -1.51 2.26 12.99
CA GLU A 161 -2.63 1.34 12.78
C GLU A 161 -2.47 0.06 13.62
N ALA A 162 -1.26 -0.51 13.67
CA ALA A 162 -0.94 -1.70 14.47
C ALA A 162 -1.07 -1.47 15.98
N LEU A 163 -0.77 -0.27 16.47
CA LEU A 163 -0.97 0.08 17.88
C LEU A 163 -2.45 0.18 18.27
N LEU A 164 -3.31 0.56 17.31
CA LEU A 164 -4.77 0.66 17.53
C LEU A 164 -5.49 -0.66 17.27
N ASP A 165 -4.91 -1.53 16.45
CA ASP A 165 -5.37 -2.87 16.16
C ASP A 165 -4.18 -3.83 15.99
N PRO A 166 -3.79 -4.55 17.05
CA PRO A 166 -2.65 -5.46 17.04
C PRO A 166 -2.77 -6.60 16.03
N TYR A 167 -3.99 -6.96 15.61
CA TYR A 167 -4.23 -8.01 14.62
C TYR A 167 -4.34 -7.44 13.19
N LEU A 168 -4.25 -6.11 13.04
CA LEU A 168 -4.41 -5.39 11.78
C LEU A 168 -5.70 -5.75 11.01
N CYS A 169 -6.73 -6.22 11.72
CA CYS A 169 -8.04 -6.53 11.16
C CYS A 169 -8.71 -5.27 10.55
N ARG A 170 -8.44 -4.09 11.12
CA ARG A 170 -8.99 -2.78 10.74
C ARG A 170 -8.31 -2.12 9.54
N VAL A 171 -7.26 -2.72 8.97
CA VAL A 171 -6.83 -2.37 7.60
C VAL A 171 -7.98 -2.61 6.59
N GLN A 172 -9.06 -3.29 7.02
CA GLN A 172 -10.31 -3.44 6.28
C GLN A 172 -11.33 -2.30 6.44
N ASN A 173 -11.35 -1.48 7.51
CA ASN A 173 -12.50 -0.59 7.77
C ASN A 173 -12.20 0.61 8.68
N VAL A 174 -11.69 1.73 8.15
CA VAL A 174 -11.95 3.07 8.74
C VAL A 174 -11.90 4.16 7.66
N ARG A 175 -13.08 4.55 7.13
CA ARG A 175 -13.55 5.95 7.14
C ARG A 175 -15.04 6.02 6.77
N SER A 176 -15.91 5.88 7.77
CA SER A 176 -17.30 6.38 7.68
C SER A 176 -17.85 6.88 9.02
N ASN A 177 -17.32 6.43 10.17
CA ASN A 177 -17.89 6.80 11.48
C ASN A 177 -17.10 7.84 12.29
N TYR A 178 -15.97 8.36 11.81
CA TYR A 178 -15.20 9.36 12.58
C TYR A 178 -15.54 10.82 12.26
N ILE A 179 -16.57 11.07 11.43
CA ILE A 179 -17.02 12.43 11.05
C ILE A 179 -18.44 12.75 11.59
N LYS A 180 -19.17 11.78 12.16
CA LYS A 180 -20.52 12.03 12.67
C LYS A 180 -20.62 12.57 14.10
N ASP A 181 -19.53 12.54 14.88
CA ASP A 181 -19.57 12.96 16.30
C ASP A 181 -19.15 14.42 16.54
N GLN A 182 -18.95 15.19 15.47
CA GLN A 182 -18.71 16.64 15.55
C GLN A 182 -19.81 17.40 14.82
N THR A 183 -21.07 17.24 15.20
CA THR A 183 -22.16 18.21 14.90
C THR A 183 -23.43 17.87 15.69
N SER A 184 -23.36 17.95 17.02
CA SER A 184 -24.55 18.22 17.84
C SER A 184 -24.13 18.75 19.20
N VAL A 185 -23.86 20.06 19.19
CA VAL A 185 -23.81 20.86 20.41
C VAL A 185 -25.20 20.88 21.06
N GLY A 186 -25.22 20.55 22.35
CA GLY A 186 -26.21 21.07 23.31
C GLY A 186 -27.33 20.12 23.67
N HIS A 187 -27.30 19.59 24.91
CA HIS A 187 -28.15 20.11 26.00
C HIS A 187 -27.81 19.47 27.37
N LYS A 188 -27.40 20.36 28.31
CA LYS A 188 -27.67 20.43 29.77
C LYS A 188 -27.41 19.17 30.65
N ARG A 189 -26.35 19.16 31.48
CA ARG A 189 -26.22 19.68 32.88
C ARG A 189 -27.13 19.00 33.93
N ALA A 190 -26.52 18.31 34.91
CA ALA A 190 -26.61 18.63 36.35
C ALA A 190 -25.61 17.77 37.16
N SER A 191 -25.22 18.31 38.31
CA SER A 191 -24.00 18.09 39.08
C SER A 191 -24.18 17.20 40.32
N ASN A 192 -23.06 17.00 41.04
CA ASN A 192 -22.89 16.49 42.41
C ASN A 192 -22.74 14.96 42.46
N GLY A 193 -21.69 14.34 43.00
CA GLY A 193 -20.68 14.76 43.95
C GLY A 193 -20.52 13.63 44.98
N ALA A 194 -19.27 13.21 45.20
CA ALA A 194 -18.77 12.42 46.32
C ALA A 194 -18.43 10.92 46.09
N ILE A 195 -17.30 10.60 46.71
CA ILE A 195 -16.75 9.30 47.16
C ILE A 195 -15.84 8.57 46.16
N LEU A 196 -14.57 9.00 46.22
CA LEU A 196 -13.40 8.13 46.10
C LEU A 196 -13.51 6.99 47.12
N GLU A 197 -13.29 5.74 46.71
CA GLU A 197 -12.36 4.79 47.34
C GLU A 197 -12.34 3.43 46.61
N LYS A 198 -11.12 2.88 46.46
CA LYS A 198 -10.73 1.47 46.27
C LYS A 198 -10.75 0.82 44.88
N GLU A 199 -9.62 1.00 44.21
CA GLU A 199 -8.64 -0.03 43.79
C GLU A 199 -9.10 -1.44 43.33
N ASN A 200 -8.47 -1.85 42.21
CA ASN A 200 -8.11 -3.20 41.77
C ASN A 200 -9.20 -4.08 41.09
N ALA A 201 -9.48 -3.81 39.82
CA ALA A 201 -9.76 -4.86 38.83
C ALA A 201 -9.47 -4.35 37.40
N ASP A 202 -8.55 -5.04 36.72
CA ASP A 202 -8.13 -4.79 35.34
C ASP A 202 -9.30 -4.64 34.34
N PRO A 203 -9.36 -3.57 33.53
CA PRO A 203 -10.32 -3.47 32.42
C PRO A 203 -10.02 -4.45 31.27
N CYS A 204 -8.92 -5.20 31.32
CA CYS A 204 -8.41 -5.97 30.17
C CYS A 204 -8.94 -7.41 30.08
N ILE A 205 -9.64 -7.94 31.08
CA ILE A 205 -10.15 -9.34 31.06
C ILE A 205 -11.54 -9.47 30.41
N GLY A 206 -12.31 -8.38 30.30
CA GLY A 206 -13.64 -8.40 29.68
C GLY A 206 -13.63 -8.47 28.14
N VAL A 207 -12.51 -8.08 27.49
CA VAL A 207 -12.41 -8.01 26.02
C VAL A 207 -11.84 -9.30 25.41
N LEU A 208 -11.21 -10.16 26.22
CA LEU A 208 -10.54 -11.38 25.74
C LEU A 208 -11.47 -12.60 25.60
N LYS A 209 -12.65 -12.60 26.22
CA LYS A 209 -13.62 -13.71 26.10
C LYS A 209 -14.51 -13.66 24.86
N GLN A 210 -14.48 -12.59 24.06
CA GLN A 210 -15.37 -12.45 22.90
C GLN A 210 -14.70 -12.72 21.54
N CYS A 211 -13.44 -13.19 21.55
CA CYS A 211 -12.69 -13.53 20.34
C CYS A 211 -12.38 -15.04 20.20
N GLN A 212 -12.85 -15.90 21.11
CA GLN A 212 -12.60 -17.35 21.08
C GLN A 212 -13.36 -18.12 19.98
N GLY A 213 -14.10 -17.45 19.10
CA GLY A 213 -14.85 -18.06 18.00
C GLY A 213 -14.51 -17.54 16.60
N ARG A 214 -13.49 -16.70 16.43
CA ARG A 214 -13.13 -16.12 15.12
C ARG A 214 -11.98 -16.90 14.50
N ASN A 215 -12.30 -17.74 13.51
CA ASN A 215 -11.31 -18.29 12.56
C ASN A 215 -10.72 -17.15 11.73
N LEU A 216 -9.78 -16.41 12.32
CA LEU A 216 -8.97 -15.41 11.61
C LEU A 216 -7.91 -16.16 10.81
N SER A 217 -7.94 -16.03 9.48
CA SER A 217 -6.81 -16.47 8.66
C SER A 217 -5.56 -15.68 9.07
N PRO A 218 -4.39 -16.32 9.26
CA PRO A 218 -3.18 -15.63 9.72
C PRO A 218 -2.75 -14.53 8.76
N LEU A 219 -2.12 -13.49 9.32
CA LEU A 219 -1.60 -12.34 8.58
C LEU A 219 -0.43 -12.81 7.71
N LYS A 220 -0.46 -12.51 6.41
CA LYS A 220 0.69 -12.81 5.54
C LYS A 220 1.62 -11.60 5.45
N LEU A 221 2.90 -11.82 5.75
CA LEU A 221 3.96 -10.81 5.74
C LEU A 221 4.95 -11.10 4.62
N ILE A 222 5.04 -10.18 3.67
CA ILE A 222 6.00 -10.24 2.56
C ILE A 222 7.02 -9.11 2.74
N ILE A 223 8.27 -9.51 2.84
CA ILE A 223 9.40 -8.63 3.05
C ILE A 223 10.11 -8.43 1.71
N MET A 224 10.16 -7.20 1.22
CA MET A 224 10.82 -6.89 -0.05
C MET A 224 12.09 -6.07 0.18
N SER A 225 13.22 -6.53 -0.35
CA SER A 225 14.48 -5.76 -0.29
C SER A 225 15.36 -5.95 -1.52
N ALA A 226 16.23 -4.98 -1.75
CA ALA A 226 17.22 -5.00 -2.83
C ALA A 226 18.56 -5.61 -2.41
N SER A 227 18.99 -5.33 -1.19
CA SER A 227 20.37 -5.56 -0.74
C SER A 227 20.42 -6.30 0.60
N LEU A 228 19.34 -7.02 0.93
CA LEU A 228 19.21 -7.67 2.22
C LEU A 228 19.85 -9.04 2.18
N ASP A 229 20.61 -9.35 3.23
CA ASP A 229 21.03 -10.71 3.51
C ASP A 229 19.80 -11.55 3.85
N ALA A 230 19.37 -12.37 2.89
CA ALA A 230 18.24 -13.26 3.03
C ALA A 230 18.40 -14.23 4.22
N HIS A 231 19.63 -14.64 4.53
CA HIS A 231 19.89 -15.67 5.54
C HIS A 231 19.64 -15.13 6.95
N VAL A 232 20.17 -13.94 7.27
CA VAL A 232 19.99 -13.29 8.57
C VAL A 232 18.50 -13.07 8.86
N PHE A 233 17.76 -12.59 7.87
CA PHE A 233 16.33 -12.33 8.03
C PHE A 233 15.49 -13.61 8.03
N SER A 234 15.87 -14.63 7.26
CA SER A 234 15.22 -15.93 7.32
C SER A 234 15.31 -16.49 8.74
N LYS A 235 16.50 -16.46 9.35
CA LYS A 235 16.72 -16.89 10.74
C LYS A 235 15.91 -16.06 11.74
N TYR A 236 15.89 -14.73 11.58
CA TYR A 236 15.10 -13.84 12.45
C TYR A 236 13.60 -14.16 12.42
N PHE A 237 13.06 -14.48 11.24
CA PHE A 237 11.65 -14.86 11.05
C PHE A 237 11.41 -16.38 11.15
N GLY A 238 12.19 -17.09 11.97
CA GLY A 238 11.93 -18.51 12.29
C GLY A 238 12.17 -19.48 11.12
N GLY A 239 13.09 -19.17 10.21
CA GLY A 239 13.36 -19.97 9.02
C GLY A 239 12.48 -19.61 7.81
N ALA A 240 11.95 -18.38 7.77
CA ALA A 240 11.10 -17.92 6.67
C ALA A 240 11.76 -18.11 5.30
N LYS A 241 10.99 -18.57 4.32
CA LYS A 241 11.46 -18.84 2.96
C LYS A 241 11.95 -17.56 2.30
N ALA A 242 13.08 -17.65 1.59
CA ALA A 242 13.63 -16.55 0.82
C ALA A 242 13.58 -16.86 -0.69
N VAL A 243 13.04 -15.93 -1.47
CA VAL A 243 12.96 -16.01 -2.93
C VAL A 243 13.78 -14.88 -3.53
N ARG A 244 14.65 -15.21 -4.49
CA ARG A 244 15.48 -14.24 -5.20
C ARG A 244 14.93 -13.99 -6.60
N VAL A 245 14.71 -12.71 -6.92
CA VAL A 245 14.34 -12.22 -8.25
C VAL A 245 15.57 -11.57 -8.85
N LEU A 246 16.09 -12.14 -9.94
CA LEU A 246 17.21 -11.56 -10.68
C LEU A 246 16.75 -10.27 -11.37
N GLY A 247 17.54 -9.21 -11.25
CA GLY A 247 17.27 -7.95 -11.93
C GLY A 247 17.99 -7.86 -13.28
N ARG A 248 17.87 -6.70 -13.91
CA ARG A 248 18.67 -6.30 -15.07
C ARG A 248 19.61 -5.20 -14.59
N GLN A 249 20.89 -5.51 -14.47
CA GLN A 249 21.91 -4.51 -14.25
C GLN A 249 22.52 -4.12 -15.59
N PHE A 250 22.92 -2.86 -15.69
CA PHE A 250 23.74 -2.36 -16.80
C PHE A 250 25.12 -2.03 -16.23
N PRO A 251 26.20 -2.19 -17.01
CA PRO A 251 27.52 -1.79 -16.56
C PRO A 251 27.52 -0.28 -16.28
N VAL A 252 27.98 0.10 -15.08
CA VAL A 252 28.11 1.51 -14.66
C VAL A 252 29.59 1.78 -14.45
N GLY A 253 30.14 2.74 -15.19
CA GLY A 253 31.50 3.25 -14.97
C GLY A 253 31.55 4.08 -13.69
N VAL A 254 32.54 3.80 -12.84
CA VAL A 254 32.78 4.57 -11.61
C VAL A 254 34.03 5.41 -11.83
N PHE A 255 33.86 6.73 -11.74
CA PHE A 255 34.95 7.70 -11.84
C PHE A 255 35.23 8.29 -10.47
N TYR A 256 36.50 8.43 -10.13
CA TYR A 256 36.96 9.02 -8.89
C TYR A 256 37.68 10.33 -9.19
N THR A 257 37.57 11.30 -8.28
CA THR A 257 38.37 12.52 -8.37
C THR A 257 39.84 12.17 -8.15
N VAL A 258 40.73 12.72 -8.97
CA VAL A 258 42.18 12.48 -8.84
C VAL A 258 42.70 12.98 -7.49
N ASN A 259 42.21 14.14 -7.06
CA ASN A 259 42.56 14.77 -5.79
C ASN A 259 41.32 14.92 -4.88
N PRO A 260 41.49 14.92 -3.55
CA PRO A 260 40.41 15.26 -2.63
C PRO A 260 39.87 16.67 -2.90
N GLN A 261 38.55 16.82 -2.92
CA GLN A 261 37.89 18.10 -3.14
C GLN A 261 37.51 18.72 -1.80
N THR A 262 37.96 19.96 -1.57
CA THR A 262 37.65 20.72 -0.34
C THR A 262 36.19 21.20 -0.35
N ASP A 263 35.70 21.63 -1.51
CA ASP A 263 34.30 21.99 -1.74
C ASP A 263 33.62 20.94 -2.65
N TYR A 264 32.80 20.09 -2.05
CA TYR A 264 32.07 19.05 -2.78
C TYR A 264 30.92 19.63 -3.61
N LEU A 265 30.34 20.77 -3.23
CA LEU A 265 29.20 21.38 -3.93
C LEU A 265 29.67 21.96 -5.25
N ASP A 266 30.75 22.75 -5.21
CA ASP A 266 31.35 23.33 -6.42
C ASP A 266 31.80 22.21 -7.37
N SER A 267 32.52 21.22 -6.85
CA SER A 267 32.95 20.05 -7.63
C SER A 267 31.79 19.29 -8.27
N ALA A 268 30.68 19.11 -7.55
CA ALA A 268 29.48 18.46 -8.08
C ALA A 268 28.83 19.28 -9.20
N ILE A 269 28.75 20.60 -9.04
CA ILE A 269 28.20 21.52 -10.05
C ILE A 269 29.06 21.49 -11.31
N VAL A 270 30.38 21.62 -11.17
CA VAL A 270 31.33 21.54 -12.29
C VAL A 270 31.21 20.21 -13.02
N THR A 271 31.15 19.09 -12.28
CA THR A 271 30.99 17.75 -12.88
C THR A 271 29.67 17.61 -13.65
N ILE A 272 28.57 18.18 -13.12
CA ILE A 272 27.28 18.19 -13.82
C ILE A 272 27.39 18.96 -15.13
N PHE A 273 27.98 20.17 -15.13
CA PHE A 273 28.14 20.95 -16.36
C PHE A 273 29.03 20.26 -17.39
N GLN A 274 30.17 19.70 -16.95
CA GLN A 274 31.04 18.91 -17.83
C GLN A 274 30.32 17.71 -18.46
N SER A 275 29.46 17.03 -17.69
CA SER A 275 28.67 15.89 -18.21
C SER A 275 27.61 16.28 -19.24
N ILE A 276 27.14 17.54 -19.23
CA ILE A 276 26.14 18.06 -20.16
C ILE A 276 26.79 18.57 -21.45
N GLU A 277 28.00 19.14 -21.35
CA GLU A 277 28.73 19.74 -22.48
C GLU A 277 29.57 18.75 -23.30
N LEU A 278 29.84 17.55 -22.79
CA LEU A 278 30.55 16.53 -23.54
C LEU A 278 29.68 15.98 -24.68
N PRO A 279 30.12 16.06 -25.96
CA PRO A 279 29.47 15.31 -27.03
C PRO A 279 29.54 13.82 -26.68
N VAL A 280 28.40 13.13 -26.77
CA VAL A 280 28.30 11.69 -26.58
C VAL A 280 28.95 10.99 -27.78
N GLU A 281 30.28 11.00 -27.85
CA GLU A 281 31.04 10.07 -28.67
C GLU A 281 31.49 8.92 -27.77
N LEU A 282 30.70 7.85 -27.80
CA LEU A 282 31.04 6.51 -27.32
C LEU A 282 31.33 5.62 -28.54
#